data_AF-A0A3M1F2C1-F1
#
_entry.id   AF-A0A3M1F2C1-F1
#
_cell.length_a   1.000
_cell.length_b   1.000
_cell.length_c   1.000
_cell.angle_alpha   90.00
_cell.angle_beta   90.00
_cell.angle_gamma   90.00
#
_symmetry.space_group_name_H-M   'P 1'
#
loop_
_entity.id
_entity.type
_entity.pdbx_description
1 polymer ?
#
loop_
_entity_poly.entity_id
_entity_poly.type
_entity_poly.pdbx_seq_one_letter_code
_entity_poly.pdbx_strand_id
1 'polypeptide(L)'
;ARPDTCSEPKLYYHPDDLLTDQGLLIPPGVVNVWRDMAEADILRRLALAYRQPDTPLAALIDGQLTLRLIDLPAARQEEYLQQYLSVLDDLRRQETLLAAYIDRPRGSYVLSLLHLSGHSPEQITEDTLRRNPFAGLTDAALFGDLPPGHRTALFKMRAKGHIPYAEAGHGVRFFYLNTGTAEHPNVVRVEIPRWVAEERARLDALHAILQMQTAIAGGYPYVLARAHELAIIAPAEREALETMLAVELRRRGMAAEVSRKQAHKNALTGR
;
A
#
# COMPACT_ATOMS: atom_id res chain seq x y z
N ALA A 1 6.15 14.45 21.13
CA ALA A 1 4.72 14.78 21.05
C ALA A 1 3.95 13.50 20.71
N ARG A 2 2.69 13.37 21.13
CA ARG A 2 1.83 12.26 20.65
C ARG A 2 1.44 12.54 19.19
N PRO A 3 1.29 11.53 18.33
CA PRO A 3 0.85 11.75 16.96
C PRO A 3 -0.58 12.28 16.96
N ASP A 4 -0.88 13.24 16.08
CA ASP A 4 -2.24 13.60 15.76
C ASP A 4 -2.88 12.46 14.97
N THR A 5 -4.10 12.08 15.37
CA THR A 5 -4.82 10.95 14.80
C THR A 5 -6.16 11.40 14.25
N CYS A 6 -6.47 11.03 13.02
CA CYS A 6 -7.76 11.28 12.37
C CYS A 6 -8.24 10.00 11.66
N SER A 7 -9.55 9.79 11.63
CA SER A 7 -10.21 8.77 10.82
C SER A 7 -11.43 9.41 10.17
N GLU A 8 -11.57 9.25 8.85
CA GLU A 8 -12.65 9.83 8.04
C GLU A 8 -13.48 8.70 7.41
N PRO A 9 -14.41 8.08 8.16
CA PRO A 9 -15.20 6.96 7.66
C PRO A 9 -16.24 7.43 6.63
N LYS A 10 -16.45 6.64 5.59
CA LYS A 10 -17.48 6.88 4.58
C LYS A 10 -18.35 5.64 4.38
N LEU A 11 -19.66 5.82 4.50
CA LEU A 11 -20.65 4.77 4.24
C LEU A 11 -21.15 4.90 2.80
N TYR A 12 -21.00 3.83 2.03
CA TYR A 12 -21.50 3.70 0.66
C TYR A 12 -22.77 2.84 0.69
N TYR A 13 -23.86 3.36 0.12
CA TYR A 13 -25.17 2.69 0.22
C TYR A 13 -26.13 3.02 -0.94
N HIS A 14 -25.79 3.95 -1.84
CA HIS A 14 -26.60 4.19 -3.03
C HIS A 14 -26.38 3.06 -4.06
N PRO A 15 -27.39 2.71 -4.88
CA PRO A 15 -27.22 1.71 -5.93
C PRO A 15 -26.00 1.96 -6.82
N ASP A 16 -25.72 3.24 -7.13
CA ASP A 16 -24.56 3.64 -7.95
C ASP A 16 -23.21 3.41 -7.24
N ASP A 17 -23.21 3.32 -5.91
CA ASP A 17 -22.03 2.96 -5.11
C ASP A 17 -21.82 1.43 -5.04
N LEU A 18 -22.91 0.67 -5.17
CA LEU A 18 -22.91 -0.77 -4.87
C LEU A 18 -22.92 -1.63 -6.13
N LEU A 19 -23.41 -1.08 -7.23
CA LEU A 19 -23.66 -1.81 -8.47
C LEU A 19 -22.76 -1.30 -9.60
N THR A 20 -22.36 -2.22 -10.47
CA THR A 20 -21.75 -1.92 -11.76
C THR A 20 -22.81 -1.42 -12.74
N ASP A 21 -22.36 -0.92 -13.90
CA ASP A 21 -23.26 -0.48 -14.99
C ASP A 21 -24.13 -1.62 -15.53
N GLN A 22 -23.80 -2.88 -15.18
CA GLN A 22 -24.55 -4.09 -15.52
C GLN A 22 -25.52 -4.52 -14.40
N GLY A 23 -25.65 -3.74 -13.32
CA GLY A 23 -26.51 -4.04 -12.17
C GLY A 23 -25.97 -5.13 -11.23
N LEU A 24 -24.69 -5.50 -11.36
CA LEU A 24 -24.04 -6.50 -10.49
C LEU A 24 -23.34 -5.83 -9.33
N LEU A 25 -23.20 -6.50 -8.19
CA LEU A 25 -22.41 -5.96 -7.07
C LEU A 25 -20.96 -5.66 -7.50
N ILE A 26 -20.42 -4.53 -7.05
CA ILE A 26 -19.02 -4.19 -7.30
C ILE A 26 -18.09 -5.25 -6.69
N PRO A 27 -17.02 -5.64 -7.40
CA PRO A 27 -16.07 -6.60 -6.87
C PRO A 27 -15.24 -5.97 -5.72
N PRO A 28 -14.72 -6.77 -4.78
CA PRO A 28 -13.89 -6.27 -3.68
C PRO A 28 -12.67 -5.46 -4.14
N GLY A 29 -12.13 -5.76 -5.33
CA GLY A 29 -11.02 -5.00 -5.93
C GLY A 29 -11.35 -3.52 -6.16
N VAL A 30 -12.60 -3.18 -6.49
CA VAL A 30 -13.03 -1.78 -6.63
C VAL A 30 -13.01 -1.07 -5.28
N VAL A 31 -13.48 -1.72 -4.22
CA VAL A 31 -13.47 -1.18 -2.86
C VAL A 31 -12.03 -0.92 -2.38
N ASN A 32 -11.10 -1.83 -2.70
CA ASN A 32 -9.69 -1.64 -2.39
C ASN A 32 -9.11 -0.41 -3.10
N VAL A 33 -9.40 -0.21 -4.39
CA VAL A 33 -8.95 0.97 -5.14
C VAL A 33 -9.53 2.24 -4.53
N TRP A 34 -10.80 2.24 -4.12
CA TRP A 34 -11.42 3.40 -3.46
C TRP A 34 -10.74 3.74 -2.13
N ARG A 35 -10.42 2.72 -1.33
CA ARG A 35 -9.68 2.90 -0.09
C ARG A 35 -8.30 3.48 -0.37
N ASP A 36 -7.53 2.87 -1.27
CA ASP A 36 -6.18 3.32 -1.60
C ASP A 36 -6.18 4.77 -2.16
N MET A 37 -7.19 5.12 -2.97
CA MET A 37 -7.39 6.49 -3.47
C MET A 37 -7.74 7.49 -2.35
N ALA A 38 -8.60 7.11 -1.42
CA ALA A 38 -8.96 7.95 -0.27
C ALA A 38 -7.75 8.18 0.65
N GLU A 39 -6.97 7.13 0.92
CA GLU A 39 -5.71 7.23 1.67
C GLU A 39 -4.72 8.18 0.99
N ALA A 40 -4.56 8.05 -0.34
CA ALA A 40 -3.67 8.91 -1.12
C ALA A 40 -4.13 10.38 -1.12
N ASP A 41 -5.43 10.66 -1.18
CA ASP A 41 -5.97 12.01 -1.09
C ASP A 41 -5.76 12.63 0.29
N ILE A 42 -5.93 11.85 1.37
CA ILE A 42 -5.60 12.29 2.73
C ILE A 42 -4.11 12.62 2.82
N LEU A 43 -3.22 11.76 2.33
CA LEU A 43 -1.78 12.03 2.33
C LEU A 43 -1.45 13.33 1.59
N ARG A 44 -2.06 13.56 0.42
CA ARG A 44 -1.91 14.78 -0.39
C ARG A 44 -2.34 16.04 0.36
N ARG A 45 -3.48 16.00 1.05
CA ARG A 45 -4.02 17.12 1.81
C ARG A 45 -3.18 17.41 3.06
N LEU A 46 -2.83 16.36 3.82
CA LEU A 46 -2.04 16.50 5.03
C LEU A 46 -0.60 16.92 4.73
N ALA A 47 -0.01 16.42 3.64
CA ALA A 47 1.33 16.83 3.23
C ALA A 47 1.39 18.34 2.95
N LEU A 48 0.36 18.91 2.31
CA LEU A 48 0.26 20.35 2.12
C LEU A 48 0.11 21.10 3.46
N ALA A 49 -0.74 20.61 4.35
CA ALA A 49 -1.06 21.27 5.62
C ALA A 49 0.11 21.25 6.61
N TYR A 50 0.90 20.17 6.64
CA TYR A 50 2.03 20.01 7.55
C TYR A 50 3.38 20.41 6.94
N ARG A 51 3.39 20.93 5.70
CA ARG A 51 4.62 21.38 5.06
C ARG A 51 5.24 22.52 5.87
N GLN A 52 6.51 22.35 6.24
CA GLN A 52 7.32 23.37 6.88
C GLN A 52 8.57 23.64 6.03
N PRO A 53 9.00 24.90 5.91
CA PRO A 53 10.29 25.21 5.28
C PRO A 53 11.42 24.44 5.95
N ASP A 54 12.37 23.96 5.14
CA ASP A 54 13.61 23.31 5.57
C ASP A 54 13.47 22.06 6.45
N THR A 55 12.24 21.53 6.61
CA THR A 55 11.97 20.31 7.38
C THR A 55 11.45 19.22 6.44
N PRO A 56 12.16 18.08 6.30
CA PRO A 56 11.72 17.00 5.44
C PRO A 56 10.41 16.41 5.96
N LEU A 57 9.41 16.31 5.08
CA LEU A 57 8.12 15.69 5.39
C LEU A 57 7.97 14.39 4.62
N ALA A 58 7.78 13.29 5.34
CA ALA A 58 7.52 11.97 4.74
C ALA A 58 6.04 11.62 4.79
N ALA A 59 5.54 11.05 3.68
CA ALA A 59 4.22 10.44 3.59
C ALA A 59 4.42 8.95 3.38
N LEU A 60 3.83 8.12 4.24
CA LEU A 60 4.00 6.67 4.22
C LEU A 60 2.70 5.99 3.79
N ILE A 61 2.79 5.07 2.83
CA ILE A 61 1.72 4.15 2.41
C ILE A 61 2.03 2.77 2.99
N ASP A 62 1.01 2.08 3.53
CA ASP A 62 1.14 0.68 3.93
C ASP A 62 0.87 -0.24 2.71
N GLY A 63 1.90 -0.93 2.25
CA GLY A 63 1.84 -1.78 1.06
C GLY A 63 2.57 -1.20 -0.15
N GLN A 64 2.01 -1.36 -1.35
CA GLN A 64 2.68 -1.04 -2.61
C GLN A 64 2.45 0.41 -3.02
N LEU A 65 3.40 1.01 -3.75
CA LEU A 65 3.28 2.39 -4.21
C LEU A 65 2.28 2.54 -5.38
N THR A 66 1.99 1.44 -6.10
CA THR A 66 1.08 1.43 -7.25
C THR A 66 -0.28 0.85 -6.92
N LEU A 67 -1.32 1.34 -7.60
CA LEU A 67 -2.66 0.79 -7.50
C LEU A 67 -2.78 -0.60 -8.13
N ARG A 68 -3.56 -1.48 -7.50
CA ARG A 68 -3.96 -2.76 -8.07
C ARG A 68 -5.27 -2.62 -8.84
N LEU A 69 -5.16 -2.41 -10.14
CA LEU A 69 -6.31 -2.12 -11.01
C LEU A 69 -6.85 -3.34 -11.79
N ILE A 70 -6.26 -4.53 -11.61
CA ILE A 70 -6.51 -5.70 -12.47
C ILE A 70 -7.97 -6.18 -12.50
N ASP A 71 -8.72 -5.93 -11.43
CA ASP A 71 -10.12 -6.37 -11.29
C ASP A 71 -11.12 -5.39 -11.93
N LEU A 72 -10.65 -4.28 -12.50
CA LEU A 72 -11.50 -3.22 -13.06
C LEU A 72 -11.55 -3.29 -14.60
N PRO A 73 -12.64 -2.84 -15.24
CA PRO A 73 -12.68 -2.62 -16.69
C PRO A 73 -11.62 -1.60 -17.13
N ALA A 74 -11.04 -1.78 -18.33
CA ALA A 74 -9.93 -0.96 -18.82
C ALA A 74 -10.18 0.56 -18.74
N ALA A 75 -11.38 1.03 -19.08
CA ALA A 75 -11.74 2.45 -18.99
C ALA A 75 -11.65 2.98 -17.54
N ARG A 76 -12.08 2.20 -16.55
CA ARG A 76 -11.97 2.56 -15.13
C ARG A 76 -10.53 2.43 -14.64
N GLN A 77 -9.75 1.47 -15.15
CA GLN A 77 -8.32 1.38 -14.82
C GLN A 77 -7.60 2.67 -15.22
N GLU A 78 -7.83 3.14 -16.45
CA GLU A 78 -7.22 4.38 -16.94
C GLU A 78 -7.67 5.59 -16.10
N GLU A 79 -8.97 5.70 -15.81
CA GLU A 79 -9.51 6.78 -14.98
C GLU A 79 -8.84 6.84 -13.60
N TYR A 80 -8.85 5.74 -12.83
CA TYR A 80 -8.24 5.73 -11.50
C TYR A 80 -6.72 5.93 -11.55
N LEU A 81 -6.06 5.40 -12.57
CA LEU A 81 -4.64 5.65 -12.78
C LEU A 81 -4.37 7.14 -12.96
N GLN A 82 -5.10 7.83 -13.85
CA GLN A 82 -4.91 9.27 -14.07
C GLN A 82 -5.19 10.10 -12.81
N GLN A 83 -6.24 9.75 -12.05
CA GLN A 83 -6.52 10.39 -10.77
C GLN A 83 -5.36 10.20 -9.78
N TYR A 84 -4.84 8.98 -9.67
CA TYR A 84 -3.72 8.69 -8.77
C TYR A 84 -2.42 9.38 -9.21
N LEU A 85 -2.12 9.43 -10.50
CA LEU A 85 -0.97 10.17 -11.04
C LEU A 85 -1.06 11.67 -10.71
N SER A 86 -2.26 12.25 -10.72
CA SER A 86 -2.51 13.63 -10.29
C SER A 86 -2.18 13.84 -8.80
N VAL A 87 -2.55 12.88 -7.95
CA VAL A 87 -2.18 12.88 -6.52
C VAL A 87 -0.65 12.82 -6.34
N LEU A 88 0.03 11.95 -7.08
CA LEU A 88 1.50 11.86 -7.06
C LEU A 88 2.17 13.16 -7.55
N ASP A 89 1.59 13.82 -8.54
CA ASP A 89 2.04 15.13 -9.01
C ASP A 89 1.94 16.22 -7.94
N ASP A 90 0.83 16.25 -7.18
CA ASP A 90 0.68 17.16 -6.05
C ASP A 90 1.72 16.89 -4.96
N LEU A 91 1.89 15.63 -4.56
CA LEU A 91 2.90 15.24 -3.56
C LEU A 91 4.32 15.59 -4.01
N ARG A 92 4.62 15.41 -5.31
CA ARG A 92 5.90 15.82 -5.90
C ARG A 92 6.10 17.33 -5.85
N ARG A 93 5.08 18.13 -6.21
CA ARG A 93 5.13 19.60 -6.14
C ARG A 93 5.31 20.13 -4.72
N GLN A 94 4.77 19.42 -3.73
CA GLN A 94 4.92 19.72 -2.31
C GLN A 94 6.28 19.30 -1.74
N GLU A 95 7.13 18.66 -2.55
CA GLU A 95 8.44 18.12 -2.15
C GLU A 95 8.34 17.03 -1.06
N THR A 96 7.21 16.33 -1.02
CA THR A 96 6.94 15.27 -0.05
C THR A 96 7.80 14.03 -0.33
N LEU A 97 8.41 13.50 0.72
CA LEU A 97 9.15 12.24 0.71
C LEU A 97 8.16 11.07 0.79
N LEU A 98 7.51 10.76 -0.34
CA LEU A 98 6.59 9.64 -0.44
C LEU A 98 7.33 8.30 -0.41
N ALA A 99 6.87 7.38 0.43
CA ALA A 99 7.35 6.00 0.46
C ALA A 99 6.22 5.02 0.74
N ALA A 100 6.22 3.88 0.06
CA ALA A 100 5.38 2.75 0.39
C ALA A 100 6.21 1.70 1.11
N TYR A 101 5.69 1.18 2.22
CA TYR A 101 6.37 0.27 3.11
C TYR A 101 5.75 -1.12 3.00
N ILE A 102 6.55 -2.10 2.59
CA ILE A 102 6.12 -3.49 2.46
C ILE A 102 6.81 -4.33 3.54
N ASP A 103 6.05 -4.68 4.57
CA ASP A 103 6.48 -5.66 5.57
C ASP A 103 6.51 -7.08 4.95
N ARG A 104 7.46 -7.90 5.39
CA ARG A 104 7.68 -9.30 4.95
C ARG A 104 7.52 -9.47 3.42
N PRO A 105 8.33 -8.77 2.61
CA PRO A 105 8.18 -8.79 1.16
C PRO A 105 8.47 -10.20 0.61
N ARG A 106 7.53 -10.73 -0.18
CA ARG A 106 7.66 -12.07 -0.81
C ARG A 106 8.23 -12.03 -2.23
N GLY A 107 8.59 -10.85 -2.72
CA GLY A 107 9.12 -10.67 -4.07
C GLY A 107 10.55 -11.22 -4.24
N SER A 108 10.91 -11.54 -5.47
CA SER A 108 12.21 -12.09 -5.87
C SER A 108 12.79 -11.31 -7.07
N TYR A 109 12.66 -9.98 -7.06
CA TYR A 109 13.08 -9.09 -8.16
C TYR A 109 14.60 -9.08 -8.31
N VAL A 110 15.35 -9.03 -7.22
CA VAL A 110 16.82 -9.02 -7.25
C VAL A 110 17.35 -10.40 -7.59
N LEU A 111 16.78 -11.46 -7.04
CA LEU A 111 17.09 -12.83 -7.45
C LEU A 111 16.83 -13.06 -8.95
N SER A 112 15.73 -12.50 -9.47
CA SER A 112 15.44 -12.53 -10.91
C SER A 112 16.48 -11.76 -11.71
N LEU A 113 16.90 -10.58 -11.24
CA LEU A 113 17.95 -9.81 -11.89
C LEU A 113 19.30 -10.54 -11.86
N LEU A 114 19.64 -11.20 -10.74
CA LEU A 114 20.84 -12.01 -10.59
C LEU A 114 20.86 -13.16 -11.60
N HIS A 115 19.74 -13.90 -11.72
CA HIS A 115 19.59 -14.94 -12.73
C HIS A 115 19.79 -14.41 -14.16
N LEU A 116 19.16 -13.28 -14.47
CA LEU A 116 19.27 -12.65 -15.79
C LEU A 116 20.67 -12.09 -16.08
N SER A 117 21.45 -11.71 -15.06
CA SER A 117 22.80 -11.16 -15.24
C SER A 117 23.79 -12.13 -15.88
N GLY A 118 23.51 -13.43 -15.83
CA GLY A 118 24.31 -14.47 -16.49
C GLY A 118 24.02 -14.66 -17.98
N HIS A 119 23.07 -13.91 -18.55
CA HIS A 119 22.59 -14.07 -19.92
C HIS A 119 22.90 -12.83 -20.78
N SER A 120 23.11 -13.02 -22.09
CA SER A 120 23.22 -11.89 -23.01
C SER A 120 21.84 -11.22 -23.21
N PRO A 121 21.77 -9.92 -23.59
CA PRO A 121 20.50 -9.22 -23.75
C PRO A 121 19.50 -9.93 -24.66
N GLU A 122 19.98 -10.61 -25.71
CA GLU A 122 19.16 -11.35 -26.68
C GLU A 122 18.55 -12.62 -26.08
N GLN A 123 19.16 -13.16 -25.02
CA GLN A 123 18.70 -14.35 -24.30
C GLN A 123 17.73 -14.02 -23.16
N ILE A 124 17.56 -12.75 -22.80
CA ILE A 124 16.64 -12.30 -21.77
C ILE A 124 15.21 -12.33 -22.32
N THR A 125 14.51 -13.42 -22.02
CA THR A 125 13.12 -13.66 -22.43
C THR A 125 12.25 -14.00 -21.22
N GLU A 126 10.91 -13.98 -21.39
CA GLU A 126 10.00 -14.47 -20.34
C GLU A 126 10.27 -15.93 -19.98
N ASP A 127 10.68 -16.76 -20.93
CA ASP A 127 11.01 -18.17 -20.69
C ASP A 127 12.30 -18.35 -19.88
N THR A 128 13.33 -17.55 -20.17
CA THR A 128 14.54 -17.47 -19.35
C THR A 128 14.21 -17.04 -17.93
N LEU A 129 13.36 -16.02 -17.76
CA LEU A 129 12.92 -15.55 -16.44
C LEU A 129 12.12 -16.61 -15.68
N ARG A 130 11.25 -17.39 -16.36
CA ARG A 130 10.48 -18.49 -15.74
C ARG A 130 11.36 -19.63 -15.26
N ARG A 131 12.49 -19.88 -15.92
CA ARG A 131 13.50 -20.90 -15.55
C ARG A 131 14.49 -20.41 -14.49
N ASN A 132 14.09 -19.45 -13.66
CA ASN A 132 14.92 -18.93 -12.58
C ASN A 132 15.24 -20.05 -11.55
N PRO A 133 16.51 -20.41 -11.34
CA PRO A 133 16.91 -21.48 -10.41
C PRO A 133 16.68 -21.11 -8.95
N PHE A 134 16.46 -19.83 -8.64
CA PHE A 134 16.17 -19.34 -7.29
C PHE A 134 14.67 -19.38 -6.96
N ALA A 135 13.86 -20.09 -7.73
CA ALA A 135 12.44 -20.27 -7.46
C ALA A 135 12.22 -20.81 -6.04
N GLY A 136 11.42 -20.10 -5.23
CA GLY A 136 11.17 -20.42 -3.83
C GLY A 136 11.99 -19.60 -2.83
N LEU A 137 13.05 -18.90 -3.28
CA LEU A 137 13.74 -17.90 -2.48
C LEU A 137 13.08 -16.52 -2.64
N THR A 138 13.22 -15.69 -1.62
CA THR A 138 12.75 -14.30 -1.62
C THR A 138 13.95 -13.36 -1.52
N ASP A 139 13.81 -12.13 -2.03
CA ASP A 139 14.84 -11.11 -1.85
C ASP A 139 15.04 -10.78 -0.36
N ALA A 140 14.00 -10.92 0.47
CA ALA A 140 14.12 -10.78 1.93
C ALA A 140 15.09 -11.82 2.52
N ALA A 141 15.03 -13.07 2.03
CA ALA A 141 15.97 -14.11 2.44
C ALA A 141 17.38 -13.85 1.89
N LEU A 142 17.50 -13.35 0.65
CA LEU A 142 18.78 -12.98 0.06
C LEU A 142 19.52 -11.92 0.89
N PHE A 143 18.78 -10.94 1.42
CA PHE A 143 19.34 -9.84 2.22
C PHE A 143 19.20 -10.06 3.73
N GLY A 144 19.07 -11.31 4.19
CA GLY A 144 18.90 -11.64 5.60
C GLY A 144 20.10 -11.26 6.48
N ASP A 145 21.27 -11.06 5.88
CA ASP A 145 22.52 -10.66 6.53
C ASP A 145 22.79 -9.13 6.46
N LEU A 146 21.87 -8.36 5.87
CA LEU A 146 21.96 -6.91 5.80
C LEU A 146 22.05 -6.34 7.22
N PRO A 147 23.09 -5.57 7.60
CA PRO A 147 23.24 -5.13 8.98
C PRO A 147 22.08 -4.22 9.43
N PRO A 148 21.74 -4.18 10.73
CA PRO A 148 20.69 -3.32 11.26
C PRO A 148 20.85 -1.87 10.80
N GLY A 149 19.73 -1.30 10.34
CA GLY A 149 19.66 0.05 9.79
C GLY A 149 20.33 0.27 8.45
N HIS A 150 20.90 -0.75 7.83
CA HIS A 150 21.47 -0.61 6.49
C HIS A 150 20.39 -0.85 5.45
N ARG A 151 20.52 -0.13 4.33
CA ARG A 151 19.74 -0.37 3.12
C ARG A 151 20.61 -0.88 1.99
N THR A 152 20.00 -1.66 1.11
CA THR A 152 20.63 -2.05 -0.16
C THR A 152 20.70 -0.87 -1.13
N ALA A 153 21.34 -1.11 -2.29
CA ALA A 153 21.30 -0.18 -3.40
C ALA A 153 19.85 0.07 -3.89
N LEU A 154 19.66 1.16 -4.64
CA LEU A 154 18.38 1.43 -5.30
C LEU A 154 18.23 0.57 -6.56
N PHE A 155 17.09 -0.11 -6.65
CA PHE A 155 16.68 -0.86 -7.82
C PHE A 155 15.59 -0.12 -8.59
N LYS A 156 15.59 -0.25 -9.91
CA LYS A 156 14.54 0.30 -10.78
C LYS A 156 13.49 -0.75 -11.07
N MET A 157 12.24 -0.49 -10.66
CA MET A 157 11.13 -1.37 -10.99
C MET A 157 10.78 -1.22 -12.49
N ARG A 158 10.75 -2.35 -13.21
CA ARG A 158 10.42 -2.41 -14.65
C ARG A 158 9.46 -3.57 -14.95
N ALA A 159 8.25 -3.49 -14.43
CA ALA A 159 7.15 -4.40 -14.81
C ALA A 159 6.06 -3.64 -15.58
N LYS A 160 5.27 -4.33 -16.41
CA LYS A 160 4.26 -3.72 -17.29
C LYS A 160 3.35 -2.71 -16.56
N GLY A 161 2.84 -3.08 -15.38
CA GLY A 161 1.99 -2.19 -14.56
C GLY A 161 2.67 -0.95 -13.98
N HIS A 162 3.99 -0.80 -14.12
CA HIS A 162 4.77 0.36 -13.63
C HIS A 162 5.15 1.32 -14.76
N ILE A 163 4.90 0.95 -16.03
CA ILE A 163 5.25 1.77 -17.20
C ILE A 163 4.54 3.13 -17.15
N PRO A 164 3.21 3.22 -16.90
CA PRO A 164 2.53 4.51 -16.91
C PRO A 164 3.06 5.46 -15.83
N TYR A 165 3.40 4.93 -14.66
CA TYR A 165 4.05 5.70 -13.58
C TYR A 165 5.41 6.25 -14.02
N ALA A 166 6.20 5.45 -14.74
CA ALA A 166 7.49 5.90 -15.25
C ALA A 166 7.37 6.99 -16.32
N GLU A 167 6.40 6.86 -17.23
CA GLU A 167 6.10 7.85 -18.28
C GLU A 167 5.60 9.17 -17.69
N ALA A 168 4.81 9.12 -16.62
CA ALA A 168 4.36 10.29 -15.86
C ALA A 168 5.46 10.94 -14.98
N GLY A 169 6.69 10.40 -14.97
CA GLY A 169 7.79 10.92 -14.15
C GLY A 169 7.86 10.36 -12.72
N HIS A 170 6.97 9.45 -12.37
CA HIS A 170 6.80 8.85 -11.03
C HIS A 170 7.38 7.43 -10.94
N GLY A 171 8.26 7.06 -11.87
CA GLY A 171 8.73 5.67 -12.01
C GLY A 171 9.31 5.11 -10.72
N VAL A 172 8.77 3.96 -10.30
CA VAL A 172 9.07 3.35 -9.00
C VAL A 172 10.54 2.91 -8.90
N ARG A 173 11.16 3.23 -7.76
CA ARG A 173 12.42 2.67 -7.27
C ARG A 173 12.14 1.93 -5.98
N PHE A 174 13.01 1.01 -5.62
CA PHE A 174 12.90 0.35 -4.33
C PHE A 174 14.27 0.00 -3.77
N PHE A 175 14.33 -0.20 -2.46
CA PHE A 175 15.46 -0.77 -1.75
C PHE A 175 14.92 -1.68 -0.64
N TYR A 176 15.80 -2.53 -0.13
CA TYR A 176 15.55 -3.31 1.08
C TYR A 176 16.23 -2.62 2.26
N LEU A 177 15.58 -2.62 3.42
CA LEU A 177 16.07 -2.02 4.66
C LEU A 177 15.97 -3.07 5.77
N ASN A 178 17.04 -3.27 6.54
CA ASN A 178 16.93 -4.03 7.78
C ASN A 178 16.52 -3.09 8.93
N THR A 179 15.30 -3.27 9.42
CA THR A 179 14.71 -2.49 10.52
C THR A 179 14.74 -3.21 11.86
N GLY A 180 15.29 -4.42 11.89
CA GLY A 180 15.41 -5.27 13.09
C GLY A 180 16.74 -5.07 13.82
N THR A 181 17.10 -6.07 14.63
CA THR A 181 18.39 -6.11 15.35
C THR A 181 19.35 -7.10 14.68
N ALA A 182 20.58 -7.21 15.20
CA ALA A 182 21.55 -8.17 14.69
C ALA A 182 21.09 -9.62 14.94
N GLU A 183 20.41 -9.86 16.05
CA GLU A 183 19.89 -11.17 16.45
C GLU A 183 18.59 -11.50 15.72
N HIS A 184 17.78 -10.48 15.43
CA HIS A 184 16.45 -10.60 14.83
C HIS A 184 16.33 -9.64 13.64
N PRO A 185 16.95 -9.95 12.49
CA PRO A 185 16.86 -9.11 11.31
C PRO A 185 15.41 -9.02 10.81
N ASN A 186 15.01 -7.82 10.41
CA ASN A 186 13.70 -7.56 9.80
C ASN A 186 13.88 -6.83 8.47
N VAL A 187 13.97 -7.60 7.39
CA VAL A 187 14.17 -7.09 6.04
C VAL A 187 12.83 -6.70 5.43
N VAL A 188 12.65 -5.41 5.19
CA VAL A 188 11.46 -4.85 4.55
C VAL A 188 11.80 -4.26 3.20
N ARG A 189 10.80 -4.10 2.32
CA ARG A 189 10.98 -3.39 1.05
C ARG A 189 10.33 -2.03 1.14
N VAL A 190 11.08 -1.02 0.74
CA VAL A 190 10.59 0.35 0.63
C VAL A 190 10.53 0.72 -0.84
N GLU A 191 9.35 1.07 -1.33
CA GLU A 191 9.13 1.61 -2.67
C GLU A 191 9.04 3.13 -2.60
N ILE A 192 9.73 3.81 -3.49
CA ILE A 192 9.74 5.27 -3.56
C ILE A 192 9.63 5.70 -5.02
N PRO A 193 9.00 6.85 -5.30
CA PRO A 193 8.98 7.37 -6.65
C PRO A 193 10.34 7.98 -7.03
N ARG A 194 10.54 8.15 -8.33
CA ARG A 194 11.78 8.66 -8.93
C ARG A 194 12.27 9.96 -8.27
N TRP A 195 11.38 10.91 -7.99
CA TRP A 195 11.76 12.24 -7.48
C TRP A 195 12.30 12.23 -6.03
N VAL A 196 12.02 11.17 -5.27
CA VAL A 196 12.61 10.95 -3.94
C VAL A 196 13.95 10.23 -4.07
N ALA A 197 14.06 9.33 -5.04
CA ALA A 197 15.23 8.48 -5.23
C ALA A 197 16.44 9.19 -5.85
N GLU A 198 16.22 10.19 -6.71
CA GLU A 198 17.29 10.83 -7.49
C GLU A 198 18.09 11.87 -6.71
N GLU A 199 17.52 12.45 -5.66
CA GLU A 199 18.22 13.40 -4.80
C GLU A 199 18.72 12.71 -3.54
N ARG A 200 20.03 12.66 -3.36
CA ARG A 200 20.67 11.97 -2.22
C ARG A 200 20.18 12.49 -0.87
N ALA A 201 20.04 13.80 -0.72
CA ALA A 201 19.58 14.41 0.53
C ALA A 201 18.16 13.96 0.90
N ARG A 202 17.24 13.89 -0.08
CA ARG A 202 15.87 13.39 0.12
C ARG A 202 15.83 11.93 0.54
N LEU A 203 16.63 11.11 -0.15
CA LEU A 203 16.72 9.68 0.12
C LEU A 203 17.32 9.38 1.51
N ASP A 204 18.36 10.12 1.90
CA ASP A 204 19.01 9.96 3.20
C ASP A 204 18.10 10.48 4.33
N ALA A 205 17.35 11.57 4.11
CA ALA A 205 16.33 12.04 5.04
C ALA A 205 15.19 11.03 5.22
N LEU A 206 14.66 10.47 4.13
CA LEU A 206 13.64 9.42 4.20
C LEU A 206 14.15 8.19 4.95
N HIS A 207 15.38 7.74 4.67
CA HIS A 207 16.00 6.64 5.38
C HIS A 207 16.04 6.92 6.90
N ALA A 208 16.52 8.10 7.30
CA ALA A 208 16.59 8.49 8.71
C ALA A 208 15.20 8.50 9.37
N ILE A 209 14.18 9.05 8.69
CA ILE A 209 12.80 9.07 9.18
C ILE A 209 12.27 7.65 9.38
N LEU A 210 12.47 6.75 8.40
CA LEU A 210 12.03 5.37 8.51
C LEU A 210 12.69 4.66 9.70
N GLN A 211 14.00 4.83 9.87
CA GLN A 211 14.74 4.28 11.01
C GLN A 211 14.20 4.79 12.35
N MET A 212 13.89 6.08 12.46
CA MET A 212 13.29 6.64 13.67
C MET A 212 11.89 6.06 13.92
N GLN A 213 11.06 5.94 12.88
CA GLN A 213 9.70 5.42 13.02
C GLN A 213 9.67 3.93 13.37
N THR A 214 10.56 3.13 12.82
CA THR A 214 10.61 1.67 13.05
C THR A 214 11.22 1.34 14.40
N ALA A 215 12.16 2.16 14.91
CA ALA A 215 12.72 2.01 16.24
C ALA A 215 11.67 2.14 17.36
N ILE A 216 10.59 2.91 17.13
CA ILE A 216 9.51 3.11 18.12
C ILE A 216 8.67 1.84 18.32
N ALA A 217 8.37 1.11 17.24
CA ALA A 217 7.45 -0.03 17.24
C ALA A 217 8.10 -1.36 16.81
N GLY A 218 9.40 -1.50 17.02
CA GLY A 218 10.09 -2.79 16.88
C GLY A 218 10.18 -3.32 15.44
N GLY A 219 10.40 -2.43 14.47
CA GLY A 219 10.66 -2.80 13.08
C GLY A 219 9.63 -2.31 12.08
N TYR A 220 8.40 -2.00 12.50
CA TYR A 220 7.35 -1.42 11.65
C TYR A 220 7.16 0.08 11.94
N PRO A 221 6.94 0.97 10.95
CA PRO A 221 6.82 2.40 11.21
C PRO A 221 5.66 2.71 12.16
N TYR A 222 5.94 3.36 13.30
CA TYR A 222 4.93 3.65 14.31
C TYR A 222 3.72 4.41 13.75
N VAL A 223 3.91 5.39 12.87
CA VAL A 223 2.79 6.11 12.23
C VAL A 223 1.87 5.19 11.42
N LEU A 224 2.42 4.19 10.72
CA LEU A 224 1.63 3.21 9.98
C LEU A 224 0.89 2.26 10.93
N ALA A 225 1.53 1.85 12.04
CA ALA A 225 0.88 1.01 13.05
C ALA A 225 -0.36 1.71 13.62
N ARG A 226 -0.24 3.00 13.95
CA ARG A 226 -1.36 3.79 14.46
C ARG A 226 -2.44 4.01 13.43
N ALA A 227 -2.09 4.25 12.16
CA ALA A 227 -3.07 4.35 11.08
C ALA A 227 -3.84 3.02 10.90
N HIS A 228 -3.13 1.88 10.92
CA HIS A 228 -3.74 0.55 10.83
C HIS A 228 -4.70 0.29 11.99
N GLU A 229 -4.27 0.55 13.23
CA GLU A 229 -5.12 0.39 14.43
C GLU A 229 -6.41 1.21 14.33
N LEU A 230 -6.36 2.44 13.81
CA LEU A 230 -7.51 3.33 13.66
C LEU A 230 -8.42 2.98 12.49
N ALA A 231 -7.91 2.26 11.48
CA ALA A 231 -8.67 1.86 10.30
C ALA A 231 -9.39 0.51 10.48
N ILE A 232 -9.03 -0.28 11.51
CA ILE A 232 -9.71 -1.54 11.82
C ILE A 232 -11.14 -1.24 12.24
N ILE A 233 -12.11 -1.78 11.50
CA ILE A 233 -13.51 -1.85 11.91
C ILE A 233 -13.66 -3.04 12.86
N ALA A 234 -13.80 -2.77 14.15
CA ALA A 234 -13.91 -3.80 15.17
C ALA A 234 -15.25 -4.58 15.06
N PRO A 235 -15.30 -5.85 15.51
CA PRO A 235 -16.55 -6.63 15.50
C PRO A 235 -17.72 -5.93 16.22
N ALA A 236 -17.45 -5.24 17.33
CA ALA A 236 -18.45 -4.49 18.07
C ALA A 236 -18.99 -3.27 17.29
N GLU A 237 -18.13 -2.58 16.53
CA GLU A 237 -18.56 -1.46 15.68
C GLU A 237 -19.43 -1.94 14.52
N ARG A 238 -19.06 -3.09 13.94
CA ARG A 238 -19.87 -3.76 12.92
C ARG A 238 -21.24 -4.16 13.47
N GLU A 239 -21.29 -4.77 14.65
CA GLU A 239 -22.54 -5.15 15.31
C GLU A 239 -23.42 -3.93 15.62
N ALA A 240 -22.80 -2.83 16.09
CA ALA A 240 -23.49 -1.57 16.33
C ALA A 240 -24.10 -1.00 15.02
N LEU A 241 -23.35 -1.01 13.92
CA LEU A 241 -23.85 -0.59 12.60
C LEU A 241 -25.00 -1.48 12.13
N GLU A 242 -24.85 -2.81 12.21
CA GLU A 242 -25.90 -3.78 11.84
C GLU A 242 -27.18 -3.56 12.69
N THR A 243 -27.02 -3.25 13.97
CA THR A 243 -28.13 -2.92 14.88
C THR A 243 -28.83 -1.62 14.48
N MET A 244 -28.07 -0.57 14.17
CA MET A 244 -28.62 0.71 13.71
C MET A 244 -29.42 0.54 12.41
N LEU A 245 -28.89 -0.24 11.46
CA LEU A 245 -29.59 -0.57 10.22
C LEU A 245 -30.88 -1.35 10.49
N ALA A 246 -30.84 -2.34 11.38
CA ALA A 246 -32.03 -3.13 11.73
C ALA A 246 -33.13 -2.29 12.39
N VAL A 247 -32.76 -1.34 13.26
CA VAL A 247 -33.70 -0.40 13.88
C VAL A 247 -34.35 0.50 12.84
N GLU A 248 -33.57 1.06 11.91
CA GLU A 248 -34.09 1.95 10.86
C GLU A 248 -34.99 1.22 9.87
N LEU A 249 -34.64 -0.02 9.47
CA LEU A 249 -35.51 -0.86 8.64
C LEU A 249 -36.85 -1.11 9.33
N ARG A 250 -36.83 -1.48 10.61
CA ARG A 250 -38.06 -1.70 11.40
C ARG A 250 -38.92 -0.44 11.50
N ARG A 251 -38.31 0.74 11.72
CA ARG A 251 -39.03 2.02 11.72
C ARG A 251 -39.76 2.30 10.42
N ARG A 252 -39.22 1.83 9.30
CA ARG A 252 -39.83 1.94 7.97
C ARG A 252 -40.76 0.76 7.61
N GLY A 253 -41.08 -0.10 8.57
CA GLY A 253 -41.94 -1.26 8.36
C GLY A 253 -41.29 -2.40 7.56
N MET A 254 -39.97 -2.37 7.37
CA MET A 254 -39.21 -3.41 6.67
C MET A 254 -38.62 -4.42 7.67
N ALA A 255 -38.62 -5.70 7.30
CA ALA A 255 -37.97 -6.73 8.08
C ALA A 255 -36.45 -6.69 7.86
N ALA A 256 -35.69 -6.58 8.95
CA ALA A 256 -34.25 -6.78 8.93
C ALA A 256 -33.96 -8.29 8.93
N GLU A 257 -34.13 -8.95 7.78
CA GLU A 257 -33.85 -10.38 7.67
C GLU A 257 -32.35 -10.62 7.48
N VAL A 258 -31.75 -11.33 8.44
CA VAL A 258 -30.39 -11.85 8.30
C VAL A 258 -30.44 -13.05 7.36
N SER A 259 -29.57 -13.08 6.34
CA SER A 259 -29.50 -14.21 5.40
C SER A 259 -29.34 -15.54 6.16
N ARG A 260 -30.05 -16.59 5.72
CA ARG A 260 -30.01 -17.94 6.32
C ARG A 260 -28.58 -18.52 6.44
N LYS A 261 -27.64 -18.06 5.59
CA LYS A 261 -26.21 -18.42 5.64
C LYS A 261 -25.47 -17.70 6.78
N GLN A 262 -25.80 -16.44 7.02
CA GLN A 262 -25.23 -15.67 8.12
C GLN A 262 -25.84 -16.10 9.47
N ALA A 263 -27.13 -16.42 9.50
CA ALA A 263 -27.79 -17.01 10.66
C ALA A 263 -27.11 -18.33 11.11
N HIS A 264 -26.74 -19.20 10.17
CA HIS A 264 -25.95 -20.41 10.48
C HIS A 264 -24.54 -20.09 10.99
N LYS A 265 -23.84 -19.11 10.40
CA LYS A 265 -22.51 -18.70 10.90
C LYS A 265 -22.59 -18.16 12.32
N ASN A 266 -23.55 -17.29 12.62
CA ASN A 266 -23.76 -16.73 13.95
C ASN A 266 -24.13 -17.83 14.97
N ALA A 267 -24.87 -18.87 14.55
CA ALA A 267 -25.15 -20.03 15.39
C ALA A 267 -23.91 -20.93 15.64
N LEU A 268 -22.97 -20.98 14.68
CA LEU A 268 -21.70 -21.71 14.79
C LEU A 268 -20.63 -20.95 15.60
N THR A 269 -20.62 -19.61 15.53
CA THR A 269 -19.70 -18.74 16.27
C THR A 269 -20.28 -18.29 17.61
N GLY A 270 -21.24 -19.02 18.17
CA GLY A 270 -21.77 -18.79 19.51
C GLY A 270 -20.76 -19.16 20.60
N ARG A 271 -19.64 -18.42 20.67
CA ARG A 271 -18.75 -18.18 21.82
C ARG A 271 -17.96 -16.91 21.57
#